data_AF-A0A3E0WIC0-F1
#
_entry.id   AF-A0A3E0WIC0-F1
#
_cell.length_a   1.000
_cell.length_b   1.000
_cell.length_c   1.000
_cell.angle_alpha   90.00
_cell.angle_beta   90.00
_cell.angle_gamma   90.00
#
_symmetry.space_group_name_H-M   'P 1'
#
loop_
_entity.id
_entity.type
_entity.pdbx_description
1 polymer ?
#
loop_
_entity_poly.entity_id
_entity_poly.type
_entity_poly.pdbx_seq_one_letter_code
_entity_poly.pdbx_strand_id
1 'polypeptide(L)'
;MTIEQIRAELDSLSRESDRGCGLSYELFVAKFSGAVDTAFPEGSPQRDTALREARAMGYASPSELEQMQEELAEEGSCAHGFHPDYCPAGCGDLESYQNRDRAL
;
A
#
# COMPACT_ATOMS: atom_id res chain seq x y z
N MET A 1 20.75 -1.57 -14.09
CA MET A 1 20.86 -2.53 -12.97
C MET A 1 20.74 -3.94 -13.51
N THR A 2 21.46 -4.90 -12.92
CA THR A 2 21.24 -6.33 -13.15
C THR A 2 19.97 -6.79 -12.42
N ILE A 3 19.46 -7.99 -12.74
CA ILE A 3 18.28 -8.54 -12.04
C ILE A 3 18.51 -8.71 -10.54
N GLU A 4 19.71 -9.12 -10.13
CA GLU A 4 20.07 -9.26 -8.71
C GLU A 4 20.13 -7.90 -8.00
N GLN A 5 20.58 -6.85 -8.68
CA GLN A 5 20.52 -5.49 -8.13
C GLN A 5 19.08 -4.99 -7.99
N ILE A 6 18.21 -5.32 -8.96
CA ILE A 6 16.78 -4.97 -8.88
C ILE A 6 16.13 -5.68 -7.69
N ARG A 7 16.39 -6.97 -7.51
CA ARG A 7 15.87 -7.76 -6.37
C ARG A 7 16.35 -7.20 -5.03
N ALA A 8 17.63 -6.85 -4.92
CA ALA A 8 18.17 -6.25 -3.71
C ALA A 8 17.51 -4.91 -3.38
N GLU A 9 17.28 -4.07 -4.39
CA GLU A 9 16.55 -2.80 -4.22
C GLU A 9 15.12 -3.05 -3.75
N LEU A 10 14.39 -3.97 -4.40
CA LEU A 10 13.02 -4.32 -4.02
C LEU A 10 12.92 -4.88 -2.59
N ASP A 11 13.87 -5.72 -2.16
CA ASP A 11 13.95 -6.23 -0.78
C ASP A 11 14.14 -5.07 0.23
N SER A 12 14.97 -4.07 -0.10
CA SER A 12 15.10 -2.86 0.73
C SER A 12 13.77 -2.10 0.80
N LEU A 13 13.17 -1.79 -0.35
CA LEU A 13 11.90 -1.06 -0.41
C LEU A 13 10.77 -1.78 0.35
N SER A 14 10.72 -3.11 0.28
CA SER A 14 9.76 -3.93 1.02
C SER A 14 9.96 -3.82 2.53
N ARG A 15 11.20 -4.01 3.03
CA ARG A 15 11.51 -3.85 4.47
C ARG A 15 11.23 -2.45 4.98
N GLU A 16 11.48 -1.44 4.17
CA GLU A 16 11.22 -0.05 4.53
C GLU A 16 9.71 0.23 4.57
N SER A 17 8.94 -0.40 3.70
CA SER A 17 7.47 -0.26 3.64
C SER A 17 6.79 -0.98 4.80
N ASP A 18 7.29 -2.16 5.16
CA ASP A 18 6.86 -2.96 6.32
C ASP A 18 7.10 -2.20 7.64
N ARG A 19 8.20 -1.44 7.73
CA ARG A 19 8.43 -0.53 8.86
C ARG A 19 7.35 0.55 8.90
N GLY A 20 6.55 0.52 9.95
CA GLY A 20 5.50 1.51 10.18
C GLY A 20 4.27 1.34 9.29
N CYS A 21 3.98 0.13 8.78
CA CYS A 21 2.66 -0.21 8.23
C CYS A 21 1.68 -0.68 9.31
N GLY A 22 2.09 -0.76 10.59
CA GLY A 22 1.24 -1.24 11.68
C GLY A 22 0.81 -2.70 11.53
N LEU A 23 1.55 -3.49 10.73
CA LEU A 23 1.19 -4.86 10.31
C LEU A 23 -0.11 -4.94 9.48
N SER A 24 -0.61 -3.82 8.93
CA SER A 24 -1.66 -3.87 7.90
C SER A 24 -1.03 -4.26 6.57
N TYR A 25 -1.63 -5.27 5.94
CA TYR A 25 -1.26 -5.72 4.61
C TYR A 25 -1.57 -4.63 3.56
N GLU A 26 -2.74 -4.00 3.64
CA GLU A 26 -3.21 -2.99 2.69
C GLU A 26 -2.31 -1.74 2.74
N LEU A 27 -1.93 -1.31 3.95
CA LEU A 27 -1.01 -0.20 4.13
C LEU A 27 0.42 -0.55 3.67
N PHE A 28 0.87 -1.79 3.88
CA PHE A 28 2.12 -2.28 3.33
C PHE A 28 2.10 -2.22 1.79
N VAL A 29 1.07 -2.79 1.16
CA VAL A 29 0.90 -2.83 -0.30
C VAL A 29 0.90 -1.43 -0.89
N ALA A 30 0.15 -0.49 -0.30
CA ALA A 30 0.12 0.91 -0.75
C ALA A 30 1.50 1.58 -0.66
N LYS A 31 2.20 1.44 0.47
CA LYS A 31 3.53 2.01 0.67
C LYS A 31 4.57 1.40 -0.26
N PHE A 32 4.61 0.07 -0.35
CA PHE A 32 5.55 -0.66 -1.17
C PHE A 32 5.34 -0.34 -2.65
N SER A 33 4.09 -0.32 -3.11
CA SER A 33 3.78 -0.02 -4.51
C SER A 33 4.19 1.41 -4.89
N GLY A 34 3.87 2.40 -4.06
CA GLY A 34 4.31 3.78 -4.28
C GLY A 34 5.84 3.94 -4.27
N ALA A 35 6.54 3.19 -3.41
CA ALA A 35 8.00 3.19 -3.36
C ALA A 35 8.61 2.57 -4.63
N VAL A 36 8.05 1.45 -5.10
CA VAL A 36 8.45 0.79 -6.36
C VAL A 36 8.22 1.73 -7.55
N ASP A 37 7.06 2.37 -7.64
CA ASP A 37 6.76 3.30 -8.73
C ASP A 37 7.68 4.53 -8.72
N THR A 38 8.09 4.98 -7.53
CA THR A 38 9.07 6.07 -7.38
C THR A 38 10.48 5.64 -7.81
N ALA A 39 10.92 4.44 -7.42
CA ALA A 39 12.25 3.92 -7.74
C ALA A 39 12.40 3.52 -9.22
N PHE A 40 11.31 3.03 -9.83
CA PHE A 40 11.29 2.57 -11.21
C PHE A 40 10.22 3.31 -12.02
N PRO A 41 10.35 4.63 -12.23
CA PRO A 41 9.32 5.44 -12.87
C PRO A 41 9.09 5.05 -14.33
N GLU A 42 7.97 5.49 -14.89
CA GLU A 42 7.67 5.30 -16.32
C GLU A 42 8.84 5.75 -17.21
N GLY A 43 9.14 4.93 -18.23
CA GLY A 43 10.29 5.15 -19.11
C GLY A 43 11.63 4.66 -18.56
N SER A 44 11.70 4.21 -17.30
CA SER A 44 12.90 3.53 -16.78
C SER A 44 13.16 2.23 -17.55
N PRO A 45 14.38 1.99 -18.07
CA PRO A 45 14.70 0.75 -18.80
C PRO A 45 14.53 -0.52 -17.96
N GLN A 46 14.47 -0.39 -16.62
CA GLN A 46 14.33 -1.50 -15.70
C GLN A 46 12.88 -1.72 -15.24
N ARG A 47 11.94 -0.81 -15.53
CA ARG A 47 10.58 -0.81 -14.98
C ARG A 47 9.87 -2.15 -15.16
N ASP A 48 9.79 -2.66 -16.39
CA ASP A 48 9.07 -3.91 -16.67
C ASP A 48 9.63 -5.12 -15.91
N THR A 49 10.93 -5.14 -15.67
CA THR A 49 11.56 -6.20 -14.87
C THR A 49 11.33 -5.98 -13.38
N ALA A 50 11.47 -4.75 -12.90
CA ALA A 50 11.20 -4.42 -11.50
C ALA A 50 9.75 -4.71 -11.10
N LEU A 51 8.76 -4.28 -11.90
CA LEU A 51 7.35 -4.54 -11.63
C LEU A 51 7.04 -6.04 -11.60
N ARG A 52 7.63 -6.81 -12.51
CA ARG A 52 7.44 -8.27 -12.55
C ARG A 52 7.97 -8.96 -11.28
N GLU A 53 9.14 -8.57 -10.80
CA GLU A 53 9.71 -9.13 -9.56
C GLU A 53 8.93 -8.62 -8.33
N ALA A 54 8.55 -7.34 -8.31
CA ALA A 54 7.82 -6.73 -7.20
C ALA A 54 6.41 -7.31 -7.00
N ARG A 55 5.77 -7.82 -8.06
CA ARG A 55 4.46 -8.52 -7.97
C ARG A 55 4.48 -9.67 -6.97
N ALA A 56 5.57 -10.44 -6.92
CA ALA A 56 5.70 -11.55 -5.96
C ALA A 56 5.86 -11.07 -4.50
N MET A 57 6.14 -9.79 -4.29
CA MET A 57 6.38 -9.17 -2.98
C MET A 57 5.18 -8.32 -2.51
N GLY A 58 4.07 -8.30 -3.26
CA GLY A 58 2.87 -7.54 -2.92
C GLY A 58 2.71 -6.21 -3.64
N TYR A 59 3.43 -5.95 -4.74
CA TYR A 59 3.15 -4.79 -5.58
C TYR A 59 1.74 -4.86 -6.18
N ALA A 60 1.03 -3.73 -6.13
CA ALA A 60 -0.26 -3.47 -6.78
C ALA A 60 -0.13 -2.27 -7.75
N SER A 61 -0.77 -2.35 -8.91
CA SER A 61 -0.86 -1.22 -9.83
C SER A 61 -1.74 -0.10 -9.25
N PRO A 62 -1.64 1.14 -9.75
CA PRO A 62 -2.50 2.23 -9.29
C PRO A 62 -4.00 1.89 -9.31
N SER A 63 -4.47 1.23 -10.37
CA SER A 63 -5.86 0.79 -10.49
C SER A 63 -6.28 -0.28 -9.46
N GLU A 64 -5.37 -1.20 -9.12
CA GLU A 64 -5.64 -2.23 -8.10
C GLU A 64 -5.62 -1.61 -6.69
N LEU A 65 -4.77 -0.61 -6.45
CA LEU A 65 -4.79 0.15 -5.21
C LEU A 65 -6.08 0.95 -5.06
N GLU A 66 -6.57 1.59 -6.12
CA GLU A 66 -7.85 2.28 -6.12
C GLU A 66 -8.99 1.32 -5.77
N GLN A 67 -9.06 0.16 -6.43
CA GLN A 67 -10.05 -0.87 -6.12
C GLN A 67 -9.95 -1.35 -4.66
N MET A 68 -8.75 -1.65 -4.16
CA MET A 68 -8.54 -2.04 -2.77
C MET A 68 -9.05 -0.97 -1.79
N GLN A 69 -8.86 0.31 -2.10
CA GLN A 69 -9.34 1.41 -1.25
C GLN A 69 -10.87 1.57 -1.30
N GLU A 70 -11.49 1.31 -2.45
CA GLU A 70 -12.96 1.26 -2.58
C GLU A 70 -13.53 0.11 -1.75
N GLU A 71 -12.97 -1.09 -1.84
CA GLU A 71 -13.38 -2.26 -1.05
C GLU A 71 -13.26 -1.99 0.46
N LEU A 72 -12.15 -1.41 0.91
CA LEU A 72 -11.98 -1.01 2.31
C LEU A 72 -13.07 -0.03 2.76
N ALA A 73 -13.41 0.94 1.92
CA ALA A 73 -14.44 1.92 2.23
C ALA A 73 -15.84 1.28 2.30
N GLU A 74 -16.15 0.34 1.41
CA GLU A 74 -17.40 -0.43 1.41
C GLU A 74 -17.55 -1.30 2.66
N GLU A 75 -16.44 -1.88 3.14
CA GLU A 75 -16.39 -2.69 4.37
C GLU A 75 -16.40 -1.83 5.65
N GLY A 76 -16.37 -0.50 5.52
CA GLY A 76 -16.34 0.42 6.66
C GLY A 76 -14.95 0.60 7.29
N SER A 77 -13.90 0.07 6.66
CA SER A 77 -12.53 0.27 7.07
C SER A 77 -11.99 1.64 6.63
N CYS A 78 -10.95 2.12 7.31
CA CYS A 78 -10.18 3.27 6.88
C CYS A 78 -9.13 2.86 5.83
N ALA A 79 -8.53 3.85 5.17
CA ALA A 79 -7.52 3.63 4.14
C ALA A 79 -6.24 2.89 4.63
N HIS A 80 -6.08 2.74 5.95
CA HIS A 80 -5.01 1.96 6.57
C HIS A 80 -5.38 0.49 6.83
N GLY A 81 -6.54 0.02 6.34
CA GLY A 81 -6.95 -1.40 6.44
C GLY A 81 -7.58 -1.81 7.78
N PHE A 82 -8.00 -0.85 8.61
CA PHE A 82 -8.62 -1.13 9.91
C PHE A 82 -9.95 -0.41 10.05
N HIS A 83 -10.85 -0.95 10.89
CA HIS A 83 -11.99 -0.15 11.36
C HIS A 83 -11.48 1.18 11.95
N PRO A 84 -12.09 2.33 11.61
CA PRO A 84 -11.59 3.66 12.00
C PRO A 84 -11.34 3.79 13.51
N ASP A 85 -12.26 3.29 14.33
CA ASP A 85 -12.17 3.34 15.79
C ASP A 85 -11.07 2.44 16.39
N TYR A 86 -10.55 1.49 15.61
CA TYR A 86 -9.47 0.59 16.04
C TYR A 86 -8.16 0.88 15.33
N CYS A 87 -8.12 1.88 14.45
CA CYS A 87 -6.93 2.23 13.71
C CYS A 87 -5.89 2.88 14.65
N PRO A 88 -4.65 2.35 14.74
CA PRO A 88 -3.61 2.92 15.61
C PRO A 88 -3.14 4.31 15.18
N ALA A 89 -3.50 4.75 13.97
CA ALA A 89 -3.26 6.11 13.48
C ALA A 89 -4.30 7.13 13.98
N GLY A 90 -5.32 6.70 14.74
CA GLY A 90 -6.37 7.58 15.29
C GLY A 90 -7.43 8.00 14.27
N CYS A 91 -7.75 7.16 13.29
CA CYS A 91 -8.72 7.52 12.25
C CYS A 91 -10.15 7.77 12.76
N GLY A 92 -10.57 7.13 13.85
CA GLY A 92 -11.88 7.36 14.47
C GLY A 92 -12.10 8.78 14.97
N ASP A 93 -11.03 9.54 15.21
CA ASP A 93 -11.10 10.94 15.64
C ASP A 93 -11.30 11.93 14.48
N LEU A 94 -11.26 11.45 13.23
CA LEU A 94 -11.41 12.30 12.04
C LEU A 94 -12.88 12.48 11.68
N GLU A 95 -13.27 13.71 11.33
CA GLU A 95 -14.66 14.04 10.93
C GLU A 95 -15.20 13.16 9.79
N SER A 96 -14.32 12.72 8.88
CA SER A 96 -14.66 11.83 7.75
C SER A 96 -15.06 10.41 8.17
N TYR A 97 -14.81 10.03 9.42
CA TYR A 97 -15.21 8.75 10.00
C TYR A 97 -16.25 8.91 11.13
N GLN A 98 -16.33 10.08 11.77
CA GLN A 98 -17.19 10.37 12.94
C GLN A 98 -18.72 10.35 12.73
N ASN A 99 -19.23 9.87 11.59
CA ASN A 99 -20.67 9.80 11.34
C ASN A 99 -21.12 8.51 10.63
N ARG A 100 -20.25 7.49 10.51
CA ARG A 100 -20.58 6.25 9.80
C ARG A 100 -21.48 5.30 10.61
N ASP A 101 -21.45 5.40 11.95
CA ASP A 101 -22.19 4.51 12.86
C ASP A 101 -23.52 5.08 13.41
N ARG A 102 -23.96 6.29 12.99
CA ARG A 102 -25.25 6.85 13.44
C ARG A 102 -26.47 6.29 12.67
N ALA A 103 -26.31 5.18 11.97
CA ALA A 103 -27.35 4.53 11.16
C ALA A 103 -27.67 3.08 11.61
N LEU A 104 -27.49 2.76 12.90
CA LEU A 104 -28.01 1.54 13.53
C LEU A 104 -29.13 1.85 14.52
#